data_AF-C3Y6M8-F1
#
_entry.id   AF-C3Y6M8-F1
#
_cell.length_a   1.000
_cell.length_b   1.000
_cell.length_c   1.000
_cell.angle_alpha   90.00
_cell.angle_beta   90.00
_cell.angle_gamma   90.00
#
_symmetry.space_group_name_H-M   'P 1'
#
loop_
_entity.id
_entity.type
_entity.pdbx_description
1 polymer ?
#
loop_
_entity_poly.entity_id
_entity_poly.type
_entity_poly.pdbx_seq_one_letter_code
_entity_poly.pdbx_strand_id
1 'polypeptide(L)'
;CPKCRQPVPIPEHGVDGLKDNIFLANLVKAVAAHTKTRHGKDDLLCTSCEEGKPATSRCSDCAKFLCESCESTHRNLRGTKGHTLFTFEELKAGTYDDVFRARKAPPCSKHPEEIVKLYCRTCETPICYECALFEH
;
A
#
# COMPACT_ATOMS: atom_id res chain seq x y z
N CYS A 1 -32.90 -2.52 7.81
CA CYS A 1 -31.87 -2.19 6.80
C CYS A 1 -32.44 -1.19 5.77
N PRO A 2 -31.78 -0.04 5.51
CA PRO A 2 -32.29 0.99 4.59
C PRO A 2 -32.29 0.57 3.11
N LYS A 3 -31.57 -0.50 2.73
CA LYS A 3 -31.49 -0.99 1.34
C LYS A 3 -32.54 -2.07 1.03
N CYS A 4 -32.60 -3.10 1.86
CA CYS A 4 -33.51 -4.24 1.63
C CYS A 4 -34.80 -4.20 2.46
N ARG A 5 -34.97 -3.17 3.31
CA ARG A 5 -36.12 -2.98 4.23
C ARG A 5 -36.37 -4.12 5.22
N GLN A 6 -35.47 -5.10 5.31
CA GLN A 6 -35.54 -6.17 6.29
C GLN A 6 -35.28 -5.66 7.73
N PRO A 7 -35.94 -6.23 8.75
CA PRO A 7 -35.63 -5.96 10.15
C PRO A 7 -34.19 -6.36 10.46
N VAL A 8 -33.47 -5.54 11.22
CA VAL A 8 -32.11 -5.87 11.67
C VAL A 8 -32.07 -5.64 13.18
N PRO A 9 -31.65 -6.63 13.99
CA PRO A 9 -31.48 -6.44 15.42
C PRO A 9 -30.41 -5.39 15.68
N ILE A 10 -30.78 -4.36 16.44
CA ILE A 10 -29.88 -3.27 16.82
C ILE A 10 -29.25 -3.64 18.18
N PRO A 11 -27.91 -3.54 18.33
CA PRO A 11 -27.23 -3.77 19.60
C PRO A 11 -27.65 -2.79 20.71
N GLU A 12 -27.29 -3.08 21.96
CA GLU A 12 -27.63 -2.23 23.13
C GLU A 12 -27.16 -0.77 22.99
N HIS A 13 -26.08 -0.54 22.24
CA HIS A 13 -25.54 0.79 21.96
C HIS A 13 -26.13 1.44 20.70
N GLY A 14 -27.26 0.96 20.19
CA GLY A 14 -27.91 1.53 19.02
C GLY A 14 -27.12 1.27 17.73
N VAL A 15 -27.17 2.23 16.82
CA VAL A 15 -26.49 2.16 15.51
C VAL A 15 -24.96 2.11 15.67
N ASP A 16 -24.43 2.74 16.72
CA ASP A 16 -22.98 2.77 17.01
C ASP A 16 -22.42 1.41 17.44
N GLY A 17 -23.29 0.48 17.86
CA GLY A 17 -22.91 -0.91 18.16
C GLY A 17 -22.79 -1.79 16.92
N LEU A 18 -23.20 -1.31 15.74
CA LEU A 18 -23.03 -2.06 14.50
C LEU A 18 -21.55 -2.11 14.11
N LYS A 19 -21.09 -3.27 13.64
CA LYS A 19 -19.71 -3.40 13.19
C LYS A 19 -19.46 -2.51 11.98
N ASP A 20 -18.44 -1.67 12.10
CA ASP A 20 -17.91 -0.94 10.96
C ASP A 20 -17.43 -1.89 9.86
N ASN A 21 -17.54 -1.41 8.61
CA ASN A 21 -16.86 -2.05 7.51
C ASN A 21 -15.36 -1.74 7.59
N ILE A 22 -14.63 -2.62 8.29
CA ILE A 22 -13.18 -2.50 8.51
C ILE A 22 -12.40 -2.38 7.20
N PHE A 23 -12.86 -3.03 6.13
CA PHE A 23 -12.25 -2.90 4.81
C PHE A 23 -12.34 -1.47 4.27
N LEU A 24 -13.53 -0.85 4.34
CA LEU A 24 -13.71 0.55 3.92
C LEU A 24 -12.93 1.51 4.82
N ALA A 25 -12.92 1.28 6.13
CA ALA A 25 -12.13 2.09 7.07
C ALA A 25 -10.63 2.03 6.73
N ASN A 26 -10.10 0.85 6.43
CA ASN A 26 -8.71 0.66 6.01
C ASN A 26 -8.42 1.26 4.64
N LEU A 27 -9.36 1.18 3.69
CA LEU A 27 -9.24 1.82 2.38
C LEU A 27 -9.18 3.33 2.50
N VAL A 28 -10.05 3.95 3.31
CA VAL A 28 -10.04 5.40 3.57
C VAL A 28 -8.70 5.82 4.21
N LYS A 29 -8.20 5.07 5.20
CA LYS A 29 -6.88 5.32 5.80
C LYS A 29 -5.75 5.22 4.77
N ALA A 30 -5.79 4.21 3.90
CA ALA A 30 -4.80 4.02 2.84
C ALA A 30 -4.84 5.16 1.80
N VAL A 31 -6.03 5.60 1.40
CA VAL A 31 -6.22 6.72 0.48
C VAL A 31 -5.76 8.03 1.13
N ALA A 32 -6.12 8.29 2.39
CA ALA A 32 -5.70 9.47 3.13
C ALA A 32 -4.18 9.53 3.31
N ALA A 33 -3.54 8.38 3.58
CA ALA A 33 -2.08 8.28 3.62
C ALA A 33 -1.47 8.61 2.26
N HIS A 34 -2.06 8.09 1.17
CA HIS A 34 -1.62 8.30 -0.20
C HIS A 34 -1.81 9.75 -0.69
N THR A 35 -2.91 10.39 -0.32
CA THR A 35 -3.17 11.80 -0.67
C THR A 35 -2.24 12.74 0.08
N LYS A 36 -1.95 12.46 1.37
CA LYS A 36 -0.91 13.17 2.12
C LYS A 36 0.47 13.02 1.48
N THR A 37 0.82 11.82 1.01
CA THR A 37 2.08 11.60 0.27
C THR A 37 2.15 12.31 -1.07
N ARG A 38 1.02 12.47 -1.75
CA ARG A 38 0.95 13.15 -3.04
C ARG A 38 0.81 14.67 -2.95
N HIS A 39 0.23 15.23 -1.91
CA HIS A 39 -0.08 16.67 -1.88
C HIS A 39 0.61 17.43 -0.74
N GLY A 40 1.05 16.76 0.33
CA GLY A 40 1.72 17.40 1.47
C GLY A 40 3.22 17.55 1.22
N LYS A 41 3.64 18.69 0.65
CA LYS A 41 5.07 19.01 0.46
C LYS A 41 5.77 19.35 1.80
N ASP A 42 5.01 19.68 2.85
CA ASP A 42 5.56 20.34 4.05
C ASP A 42 5.41 19.56 5.38
N ASP A 43 4.73 18.41 5.42
CA ASP A 43 4.39 17.72 6.69
C ASP A 43 4.99 16.31 6.86
N LEU A 44 5.70 15.79 5.86
CA LEU A 44 6.26 14.44 5.96
C LEU A 44 7.68 14.50 6.52
N LEU A 45 7.83 14.01 7.75
CA LEU A 45 9.11 13.98 8.44
C LEU A 45 9.83 12.65 8.17
N CYS A 46 11.15 12.71 8.19
CA CYS A 46 12.01 11.55 8.13
C CYS A 46 11.71 10.62 9.31
N THR A 47 11.45 9.35 9.01
CA THR A 47 11.16 8.32 10.02
C THR A 47 12.42 7.56 10.47
N SER A 48 13.59 7.96 9.96
CA SER A 48 14.87 7.27 10.16
C SER A 48 15.91 8.11 10.88
N CYS A 49 15.67 9.40 11.11
CA CYS A 49 16.51 10.24 11.95
C CYS A 49 15.75 10.70 13.20
N GLU A 50 16.48 10.98 14.27
CA GLU A 50 15.90 11.45 15.53
C GLU A 50 15.48 12.93 15.46
N GLU A 51 16.08 13.68 14.53
CA GLU A 51 15.87 15.12 14.36
C GLU A 51 14.51 15.46 13.70
N GLY A 52 13.80 14.47 13.14
CA GLY A 52 12.52 14.69 12.48
C GLY A 52 12.60 15.66 11.31
N LYS A 53 13.72 15.66 10.57
CA LYS A 53 13.93 16.56 9.43
C LYS A 53 12.88 16.33 8.32
N PRO A 54 12.54 17.35 7.51
CA PRO A 54 11.66 17.17 6.36
C PRO A 54 12.18 16.05 5.47
N ALA A 55 11.29 15.11 5.14
CA ALA A 55 11.60 14.07 4.19
C ALA A 55 11.71 14.68 2.79
N THR A 56 12.55 14.08 1.96
CA THR A 56 12.70 14.40 0.53
C THR A 56 12.30 13.22 -0.36
N SER A 57 12.35 12.01 0.20
CA SER A 57 12.05 10.78 -0.52
C SER A 57 11.38 9.71 0.34
N ARG A 58 10.83 8.69 -0.33
CA ARG A 58 10.25 7.49 0.28
C ARG A 58 10.91 6.25 -0.32
N CYS A 59 11.37 5.35 0.54
CA CYS A 59 11.80 4.02 0.12
C CYS A 59 10.58 3.08 0.13
N SER A 60 10.30 2.40 -1.00
CA SER A 60 9.19 1.44 -1.06
C SER A 60 9.46 0.13 -0.35
N ASP A 61 10.68 -0.40 -0.43
CA ASP A 61 11.05 -1.67 0.19
C ASP A 61 10.97 -1.59 1.72
N CYS A 62 11.40 -0.46 2.29
CA CYS A 62 11.34 -0.25 3.73
C CYS A 62 10.05 0.43 4.20
N ALA A 63 9.24 0.95 3.28
CA ALA A 63 8.07 1.78 3.56
C ALA A 63 8.36 3.04 4.42
N LYS A 64 9.61 3.53 4.43
CA LYS A 64 10.09 4.66 5.25
C LYS A 64 10.20 5.97 4.45
N PHE A 65 10.04 7.09 5.14
CA PHE A 65 10.34 8.43 4.63
C PHE A 65 11.74 8.84 5.07
N LEU A 66 12.50 9.43 4.17
CA LEU A 66 13.91 9.75 4.35
C LEU A 66 14.14 11.23 4.02
N CYS A 67 14.85 11.94 4.89
CA CYS A 67 15.47 13.21 4.53
C CYS A 67 16.70 12.97 3.66
N GLU A 68 17.24 14.03 3.07
CA GLU A 68 18.38 13.96 2.14
C GLU A 68 19.59 13.19 2.71
N SER A 69 19.95 13.42 3.97
CA SER A 69 21.06 12.71 4.61
C SER A 69 20.77 11.22 4.79
N CYS A 70 19.59 10.87 5.30
CA CYS A 70 19.17 9.48 5.48
C CYS A 70 19.04 8.75 4.16
N GLU A 71 18.54 9.40 3.11
CA GLU A 71 18.49 8.86 1.76
C GLU A 71 19.89 8.50 1.25
N SER A 72 20.84 9.42 1.38
CA SER A 72 22.22 9.20 0.93
C SER A 72 22.86 8.01 1.64
N THR A 73 22.73 7.93 2.97
CA THR A 73 23.20 6.77 3.73
C THR A 73 22.50 5.49 3.30
N HIS A 74 21.18 5.54 3.12
CA HIS A 74 20.36 4.40 2.72
C HIS A 74 20.74 3.85 1.35
N ARG A 75 21.11 4.70 0.38
CA ARG A 75 21.56 4.24 -0.94
C ARG A 75 22.93 3.54 -0.89
N ASN A 76 23.77 3.91 0.08
CA ASN A 76 25.15 3.43 0.19
C ASN A 76 25.32 2.26 1.16
N LEU A 77 24.37 2.04 2.07
CA LEU A 77 24.40 0.93 3.01
C LEU A 77 24.16 -0.40 2.30
N ARG A 78 25.03 -1.39 2.55
CA ARG A 78 24.99 -2.70 1.86
C ARG A 78 23.61 -3.38 1.92
N GLY A 79 22.93 -3.31 3.06
CA GLY A 79 21.63 -3.97 3.27
C GLY A 79 20.46 -3.30 2.56
N THR A 80 20.62 -2.08 2.08
CA THR A 80 19.57 -1.29 1.41
C THR A 80 20.00 -0.85 0.01
N LYS A 81 21.17 -1.33 -0.42
CA LYS A 81 21.75 -1.08 -1.74
C LYS A 81 20.91 -1.78 -2.79
N GLY A 82 20.18 -1.01 -3.59
CA GLY A 82 19.24 -1.52 -4.59
C GLY A 82 17.76 -1.35 -4.21
N HIS A 83 17.47 -0.82 -3.02
CA HIS A 83 16.10 -0.43 -2.69
C HIS A 83 15.62 0.68 -3.63
N THR A 84 14.35 0.64 -3.98
CA THR A 84 13.69 1.63 -4.82
C THR A 84 13.23 2.80 -3.96
N LEU A 85 13.88 3.96 -4.16
CA LEU A 85 13.51 5.24 -3.57
C LEU A 85 12.78 6.10 -4.60
N PHE A 86 11.83 6.90 -4.11
CA PHE A 86 11.05 7.83 -4.91
C PHE A 86 11.10 9.21 -4.27
N THR A 87 11.36 10.23 -5.07
CA THR A 87 11.17 11.62 -4.66
C THR A 87 9.67 11.97 -4.62
N PHE A 88 9.31 13.02 -3.89
CA PHE A 88 7.92 13.48 -3.88
C PHE A 88 7.44 14.01 -5.24
N GLU A 89 8.35 14.50 -6.08
CA GLU A 89 8.03 14.96 -7.43
C GLU A 89 7.65 13.78 -8.33
N GLU A 90 8.38 12.67 -8.25
CA GLU A 90 8.05 11.43 -8.96
C GLU A 90 6.74 10.79 -8.44
N LEU A 91 6.49 10.83 -7.13
CA LEU A 91 5.23 10.36 -6.55
C LEU A 91 4.02 11.20 -7.00
N LYS A 92 4.21 12.50 -7.23
CA LYS A 92 3.19 13.44 -7.74
C LYS A 92 2.90 13.22 -9.22
N ALA A 93 3.94 13.02 -10.01
CA ALA A 93 3.83 12.79 -11.44
C ALA A 93 3.14 11.45 -11.79
N GLY A 94 3.01 10.54 -10.80
CA GLY A 94 2.39 9.23 -11.01
C GLY A 94 3.19 8.32 -11.95
N THR A 95 4.44 8.69 -12.24
CA THR A 95 5.35 7.99 -13.15
C THR A 95 5.61 6.54 -12.75
N TYR A 96 5.31 6.16 -11.51
CA TYR A 96 5.57 4.83 -10.96
C TYR A 96 4.38 4.21 -10.21
N ASP A 97 3.14 4.61 -10.51
CA ASP A 97 1.93 3.99 -9.94
C ASP A 97 1.85 2.49 -10.21
N ASP A 98 2.44 2.03 -11.31
CA ASP A 98 2.49 0.62 -11.67
C ASP A 98 3.42 -0.18 -10.76
N VAL A 99 4.52 0.42 -10.27
CA VAL A 99 5.41 -0.22 -9.28
C VAL A 99 4.71 -0.34 -7.92
N PHE A 100 3.95 0.68 -7.53
CA PHE A 100 3.17 0.67 -6.29
C PHE A 100 1.99 -0.31 -6.37
N ARG A 101 1.32 -0.42 -7.52
CA ARG A 101 0.28 -1.42 -7.78
C ARG A 101 0.84 -2.83 -7.83
N ALA A 102 1.97 -3.05 -8.50
CA ALA A 102 2.62 -4.37 -8.57
C ALA A 102 3.05 -4.87 -7.18
N ARG A 103 3.60 -4.00 -6.32
CA ARG A 103 4.00 -4.36 -4.94
C ARG A 103 2.83 -4.55 -3.97
N LYS A 104 1.61 -4.10 -4.33
CA LYS A 104 0.38 -4.35 -3.56
C LYS A 104 -0.40 -5.57 -4.02
N ALA A 105 -0.05 -6.15 -5.17
CA ALA A 105 -0.66 -7.40 -5.59
C ALA A 105 -0.31 -8.49 -4.55
N PRO A 106 -1.29 -9.23 -4.04
CA PRO A 106 -1.00 -10.25 -3.05
C PRO A 106 -0.08 -11.33 -3.64
N PRO A 107 0.75 -11.98 -2.82
CA PRO A 107 1.48 -13.16 -3.26
C PRO A 107 0.50 -14.27 -3.66
N CYS A 108 0.89 -15.09 -4.62
CA CYS A 108 0.10 -16.24 -5.03
C CYS A 108 0.03 -17.24 -3.87
N SER A 109 -1.16 -17.78 -3.62
CA SER A 109 -1.38 -18.74 -2.54
C SER A 109 -0.58 -20.04 -2.71
N LYS A 110 -0.21 -20.39 -3.95
CA LYS A 110 0.60 -21.58 -4.27
C LYS A 110 2.08 -21.27 -4.50
N HIS A 111 2.38 -20.06 -4.99
CA HIS A 111 3.72 -19.60 -5.31
C HIS A 111 4.01 -18.33 -4.49
N PRO A 112 4.43 -18.44 -3.21
CA PRO A 112 4.56 -17.29 -2.33
C PRO A 112 5.59 -16.23 -2.77
N GLU A 113 6.54 -16.62 -3.63
CA GLU A 113 7.55 -15.72 -4.20
C GLU A 113 7.02 -14.94 -5.42
N GLU A 114 5.92 -15.38 -6.02
CA GLU A 114 5.28 -14.74 -7.16
C GLU A 114 4.04 -13.95 -6.74
N ILE A 115 3.78 -12.83 -7.42
CA ILE A 115 2.58 -12.02 -7.19
C ILE A 115 1.47 -12.38 -8.19
N VAL A 116 0.22 -12.35 -7.76
CA VAL A 116 -0.90 -12.55 -8.70
C VAL A 116 -1.00 -11.38 -9.67
N LYS A 117 -0.96 -11.69 -10.97
CA LYS A 117 -1.02 -10.71 -12.08
C LYS A 117 -2.12 -11.01 -13.09
N LEU A 118 -2.69 -12.21 -13.04
CA LEU A 118 -3.65 -12.72 -14.00
C LEU A 118 -4.92 -13.17 -13.26
N TYR A 119 -6.02 -13.29 -14.01
CA TYR A 119 -7.27 -13.85 -13.50
C TYR A 119 -7.70 -15.02 -14.38
N CYS A 120 -7.77 -16.22 -13.82
CA CYS A 120 -8.28 -17.39 -14.54
C CYS A 120 -9.79 -17.30 -14.61
N ARG A 121 -10.35 -17.19 -15.83
CA ARG A 121 -11.80 -17.14 -16.02
C ARG A 121 -12.49 -18.47 -15.77
N THR A 122 -11.80 -19.60 -16.01
CA THR A 122 -12.36 -20.94 -15.83
C THR A 122 -12.52 -21.30 -14.36
N CYS A 123 -11.53 -20.92 -13.54
CA CYS A 123 -11.50 -21.21 -12.10
C CYS A 123 -11.94 -20.01 -11.24
N GLU A 124 -12.28 -18.88 -11.87
CA GLU A 124 -12.73 -17.64 -11.23
C GLU A 124 -11.80 -17.11 -10.12
N THR A 125 -10.49 -17.35 -10.24
CA THR A 125 -9.49 -17.03 -9.20
C THR A 125 -8.30 -16.23 -9.76
N PRO A 126 -7.73 -15.28 -8.99
CA PRO A 126 -6.47 -14.64 -9.35
C PRO A 126 -5.31 -15.64 -9.28
N ILE A 127 -4.40 -15.56 -10.26
CA ILE A 127 -3.26 -16.47 -10.43
C ILE A 127 -1.97 -15.73 -10.82
N CYS A 128 -0.80 -16.32 -10.55
CA CYS A 128 0.49 -15.87 -11.07
C CYS A 128 0.79 -16.52 -12.44
N TYR A 129 1.93 -16.17 -13.05
CA TYR A 129 2.34 -16.76 -14.33
C TYR A 129 2.64 -18.26 -14.23
N GLU A 130 3.21 -18.74 -13.12
CA GLU A 130 3.47 -20.17 -12.94
C GLU A 130 2.18 -20.98 -12.86
N CYS A 131 1.18 -20.49 -12.11
CA CYS A 131 -0.15 -21.09 -12.08
C CYS A 131 -0.77 -21.19 -13.48
N ALA A 132 -0.60 -20.16 -14.32
CA ALA A 132 -1.14 -20.15 -15.69
C ALA A 132 -0.41 -21.10 -16.66
N LEU A 133 0.82 -21.53 -16.32
CA LEU A 133 1.61 -22.42 -17.17
C LEU A 133 1.38 -23.88 -16.82
N PHE A 134 1.20 -24.19 -15.53
CA PHE A 134 1.26 -25.57 -15.04
C PHE A 134 -0.06 -26.10 -14.46
N GLU A 135 -1.03 -25.24 -14.13
CA GLU A 135 -2.23 -25.68 -13.38
C GLU A 135 -3.57 -25.22 -13.95
N HIS A 136 -3.63 -24.04 -14.57
CA HIS A 136 -4.87 -23.34 -14.96
C HIS A 136 -4.85 -22.94 -16.44
#